data_AF-A0AAD4C995-F1
#
_entry.id   AF-A0AAD4C995-F1
#
_cell.length_a   1.000
_cell.length_b   1.000
_cell.length_c   1.000
_cell.angle_alpha   90.00
_cell.angle_beta   90.00
_cell.angle_gamma   90.00
#
_symmetry.space_group_name_H-M   'P 1'
#
loop_
_entity.id
_entity.type
_entity.pdbx_description
1 polymer ?
#
loop_
_entity_poly.entity_id
_entity_poly.type
_entity_poly.pdbx_seq_one_letter_code
_entity_poly.pdbx_strand_id
1 'polypeptide(L)'
;AEKLAAYYQSQLSLESLWQIGGEEYLRYKNEAALTKYRDALDELERLVVMRLFELSKLSMSGTGYKLRQQISKGLQRRSGAIRNMIQCYNAIATALNPPRPSVSWKDLTKYTFLGEFDLLCHSRTDVRDCEWSRPAIREATVKFFKLMRAKEEITRLNIEMRRLRTAIHDEEERVATATTDLLETNPLLAQELR
;
A
#
# COMPACT_ATOMS: atom_id res chain seq x y z
N ALA A 1 13.28 39.89 0.46
CA ALA A 1 12.65 39.23 1.61
C ALA A 1 12.27 40.25 2.68
N GLU A 2 13.19 41.09 3.15
CA GLU A 2 12.98 42.03 4.26
C GLU A 2 11.90 43.11 4.00
N LYS A 3 11.84 43.68 2.79
CA LYS A 3 10.78 44.65 2.42
C LYS A 3 9.37 44.06 2.46
N LEU A 4 9.24 42.77 2.14
CA LEU A 4 7.95 42.07 2.14
C LEU A 4 7.50 41.77 3.58
N ALA A 5 8.45 41.37 4.43
CA ALA A 5 8.19 41.11 5.85
C ALA A 5 7.74 42.37 6.59
N ALA A 6 8.38 43.53 6.35
CA ALA A 6 8.00 44.80 6.93
C ALA A 6 6.58 45.27 6.51
N TYR A 7 6.21 45.02 5.25
CA TYR A 7 4.85 45.30 4.74
C TYR A 7 3.77 44.49 5.49
N TYR A 8 3.97 43.18 5.65
CA TYR A 8 3.03 42.33 6.38
C TYR A 8 2.98 42.65 7.88
N GLN A 9 4.11 43.03 8.48
CA GLN A 9 4.16 43.46 9.88
C GLN A 9 3.29 44.70 10.13
N SER A 10 3.33 45.67 9.21
CA SER A 10 2.47 46.86 9.26
C SER A 10 0.99 46.53 9.05
N GLN A 11 0.66 45.56 8.19
CA GLN A 11 -0.74 45.15 7.95
C GLN A 11 -1.35 44.36 9.11
N LEU A 12 -0.54 43.59 9.83
CA LEU A 12 -0.99 42.70 10.92
C LEU A 12 -0.91 43.34 12.31
N SER A 13 -0.47 44.61 12.41
CA SER A 13 -0.31 45.34 13.68
C SER A 13 0.52 44.57 14.72
N LEU A 14 1.57 43.86 14.28
CA LEU A 14 2.41 43.06 15.17
C LEU A 14 3.39 43.96 15.93
N GLU A 15 3.22 44.04 17.26
CA GLU A 15 4.01 44.91 18.15
C GLU A 15 5.49 44.49 18.27
N SER A 16 5.80 43.19 18.14
CA SER A 16 7.18 42.71 18.19
C SER A 16 7.40 41.46 17.34
N LEU A 17 8.59 41.36 16.73
CA LEU A 17 9.04 40.15 16.05
C LEU A 17 9.58 39.16 17.09
N TRP A 18 9.43 37.87 16.82
CA TRP A 18 10.06 36.83 17.65
C TRP A 18 11.58 37.06 17.71
N GLN A 19 12.08 37.31 18.91
CA GLN A 19 13.51 37.43 19.15
C GLN A 19 14.19 36.08 18.96
N ILE A 20 15.34 36.07 18.31
CA ILE A 20 16.17 34.86 18.16
C ILE A 20 16.53 34.37 19.56
N GLY A 21 16.09 33.16 19.91
CA GLY A 21 16.29 32.57 21.24
C GLY A 21 15.15 32.82 22.24
N GLY A 22 14.14 33.62 21.89
CA GLY A 22 12.91 33.72 22.67
C GLY A 22 12.11 32.41 22.68
N GLU A 23 11.22 32.25 23.65
CA GLU A 23 10.43 31.02 23.82
C GLU A 23 9.61 30.69 22.56
N GLU A 24 8.95 31.69 21.97
CA GLU A 24 8.14 31.51 20.76
C GLU A 24 8.98 31.10 19.54
N TYR A 25 10.17 31.70 19.40
CA TYR A 25 11.13 31.34 18.35
C TYR A 25 11.62 29.90 18.51
N LEU A 26 11.98 29.48 19.74
CA LEU A 26 12.43 28.13 20.03
C LEU A 26 11.30 27.11 19.83
N ARG A 27 10.07 27.44 20.24
CA ARG A 27 8.88 26.60 20.03
C ARG A 27 8.67 26.34 18.55
N TYR A 28 8.63 27.39 17.73
CA TYR A 28 8.46 27.25 16.28
C TYR A 28 9.64 26.52 15.63
N LYS A 29 10.88 26.80 16.05
CA LYS A 29 12.07 26.09 15.55
C LYS A 29 11.97 24.58 15.81
N ASN A 30 11.53 24.19 17.00
CA ASN A 30 11.31 22.78 17.36
C ASN A 30 10.16 22.18 16.54
N GLU A 31 9.05 22.90 16.38
CA GLU A 31 7.91 22.45 15.59
C GLU A 31 8.29 22.26 14.11
N ALA A 32 9.03 23.21 13.52
CA ALA A 32 9.54 23.11 12.15
C ALA A 32 10.48 21.92 11.97
N ALA A 33 11.31 21.61 12.97
CA ALA A 33 12.15 20.41 12.95
C ALA A 33 11.33 19.11 13.02
N LEU A 34 10.27 19.09 13.85
CA LEU A 34 9.34 17.96 13.93
C LEU A 34 8.54 17.76 12.65
N THR A 35 8.13 18.84 11.97
CA THR A 35 7.46 18.77 10.67
C THR A 35 8.38 18.16 9.62
N LYS A 36 9.62 18.62 9.51
CA LYS A 36 10.62 18.02 8.60
C LYS A 36 10.85 16.53 8.87
N TYR A 37 10.86 16.15 10.15
CA TYR A 37 10.95 14.74 10.54
C TYR A 37 9.73 13.93 10.07
N ARG A 38 8.52 14.46 10.27
CA ARG A 38 7.28 13.81 9.81
C ARG A 38 7.24 13.69 8.29
N ASP A 39 7.62 14.74 7.57
CA ASP A 39 7.66 14.71 6.10
C ASP A 39 8.65 13.67 5.58
N ALA A 40 9.83 13.58 6.21
CA ALA A 40 10.83 12.57 5.89
C ALA A 40 10.36 11.14 6.20
N LEU A 41 9.59 10.97 7.27
CA LEU A 41 8.98 9.70 7.66
C LEU A 41 7.90 9.29 6.65
N ASP A 42 6.97 10.18 6.33
CA ASP A 42 5.86 9.95 5.40
C ASP A 42 6.39 9.58 3.99
N GLU A 43 7.45 10.25 3.53
CA GLU A 43 8.08 9.94 2.24
C GLU A 43 8.79 8.58 2.25
N LEU A 44 9.48 8.25 3.35
CA LEU A 44 10.11 6.94 3.50
C LEU A 44 9.06 5.82 3.50
N GLU A 45 7.96 6.01 4.21
CA GLU A 45 6.79 5.12 4.20
C GLU A 45 6.26 4.92 2.79
N ARG A 46 5.95 6.02 2.09
CA ARG A 46 5.40 5.98 0.73
C ARG A 46 6.28 5.14 -0.20
N LEU A 47 7.59 5.34 -0.15
CA LEU A 47 8.53 4.61 -0.99
C LEU A 47 8.60 3.11 -0.66
N VAL A 48 8.56 2.76 0.63
CA VAL A 48 8.54 1.36 1.08
C VAL A 48 7.25 0.66 0.66
N VAL A 49 6.10 1.31 0.87
CA VAL A 49 4.78 0.82 0.44
C VAL A 49 4.77 0.56 -1.06
N MET A 50 5.22 1.55 -1.84
CA MET A 50 5.34 1.41 -3.30
C MET A 50 6.23 0.24 -3.72
N ARG A 51 7.36 0.01 -3.03
CA ARG A 51 8.26 -1.13 -3.29
C ARG A 51 7.58 -2.47 -3.00
N LEU A 52 6.83 -2.59 -1.90
CA LEU A 52 6.10 -3.81 -1.55
C LEU A 52 5.04 -4.15 -2.60
N PHE A 53 4.30 -3.15 -3.10
CA PHE A 53 3.34 -3.36 -4.18
C PHE A 53 4.00 -3.81 -5.50
N GLU A 54 5.17 -3.28 -5.84
CA GLU A 54 5.92 -3.79 -7.00
C GLU A 54 6.33 -5.23 -6.87
N LEU A 55 6.86 -5.61 -5.70
CA LEU A 55 7.29 -6.98 -5.43
C LEU A 55 6.11 -7.94 -5.55
N SER A 56 4.96 -7.57 -4.98
CA SER A 56 3.71 -8.31 -5.15
C SER A 56 3.33 -8.44 -6.63
N LYS A 57 3.39 -7.35 -7.40
CA LYS A 57 3.05 -7.34 -8.82
C LYS A 57 4.01 -8.18 -9.67
N LEU A 58 5.30 -8.23 -9.32
CA LEU A 58 6.28 -9.10 -9.97
C LEU A 58 5.96 -10.59 -9.75
N SER A 59 5.43 -10.94 -8.57
CA SER A 59 5.05 -12.32 -8.23
C SER A 59 3.71 -12.79 -8.83
N MET A 60 2.92 -11.89 -9.43
CA MET A 60 1.62 -12.22 -10.01
C MET A 60 1.73 -12.93 -11.37
N SER A 61 0.94 -14.01 -11.54
CA SER A 61 0.69 -14.65 -12.84
C SER A 61 0.00 -13.68 -13.82
N GLY A 62 0.23 -13.86 -15.13
CA GLY A 62 -0.33 -12.98 -16.17
C GLY A 62 0.45 -11.68 -16.44
N THR A 63 1.55 -11.41 -15.72
CA THR A 63 2.40 -10.25 -15.98
C THR A 63 3.28 -10.50 -17.21
N GLY A 64 3.01 -9.82 -18.33
CA GLY A 64 3.80 -9.92 -19.57
C GLY A 64 5.26 -9.49 -19.41
N TYR A 65 6.16 -10.03 -20.23
CA TYR A 65 7.61 -9.84 -20.12
C TYR A 65 8.05 -8.36 -20.11
N LYS A 66 7.52 -7.54 -21.02
CA LYS A 66 7.81 -6.10 -21.08
C LYS A 66 7.42 -5.37 -19.79
N LEU A 67 6.27 -5.73 -19.20
CA LEU A 67 5.81 -5.15 -17.94
C LEU A 67 6.72 -5.57 -16.77
N ARG A 68 7.15 -6.83 -16.70
CA ARG A 68 8.13 -7.29 -15.68
C ARG A 68 9.44 -6.53 -15.75
N GLN A 69 9.96 -6.25 -16.95
CA GLN A 69 11.17 -5.45 -17.11
C GLN A 69 10.98 -4.02 -16.57
N GLN A 70 9.84 -3.38 -16.85
CA GLN A 70 9.58 -2.03 -16.34
C GLN A 70 9.44 -2.01 -14.82
N ILE A 71 8.77 -3.00 -14.23
CA ILE A 71 8.68 -3.12 -12.77
C ILE A 71 10.06 -3.35 -12.16
N SER A 72 10.89 -4.20 -12.77
CA SER A 72 12.27 -4.45 -12.28
C SER A 72 13.12 -3.17 -12.30
N LYS A 73 13.04 -2.38 -13.38
CA LYS A 73 13.71 -1.06 -13.45
C LYS A 73 13.15 -0.09 -12.40
N GLY A 74 11.84 -0.08 -12.20
CA GLY A 74 11.16 0.69 -11.16
C GLY A 74 11.67 0.35 -9.76
N LEU A 75 11.80 -0.94 -9.47
CA LEU A 75 12.25 -1.49 -8.20
C LEU A 75 13.70 -1.09 -7.90
N GLN A 76 14.58 -1.11 -8.91
CA GLN A 76 15.97 -0.67 -8.76
C GLN A 76 16.06 0.82 -8.42
N ARG A 77 15.34 1.67 -9.16
CA ARG A 77 15.28 3.12 -8.89
C ARG A 77 14.73 3.40 -7.49
N ARG A 78 13.64 2.73 -7.11
CA ARG A 78 13.06 2.87 -5.78
C ARG A 78 13.98 2.40 -4.67
N SER A 79 14.71 1.31 -4.88
CA SER A 79 15.70 0.85 -3.91
C SER A 79 16.82 1.88 -3.70
N GLY A 80 17.21 2.62 -4.75
CA GLY A 80 18.10 3.78 -4.62
C GLY A 80 17.45 4.92 -3.82
N ALA A 81 16.22 5.31 -4.19
CA ALA A 81 15.49 6.38 -3.53
C ALA A 81 15.29 6.11 -2.03
N ILE A 82 14.90 4.89 -1.65
CA ILE A 82 14.73 4.51 -0.25
C ILE A 82 16.05 4.60 0.51
N ARG A 83 17.19 4.16 -0.06
CA ARG A 83 18.50 4.30 0.61
C ARG A 83 18.85 5.76 0.89
N ASN A 84 18.62 6.64 -0.08
CA ASN A 84 18.85 8.08 0.10
C ASN A 84 17.89 8.65 1.16
N MET A 85 16.62 8.24 1.14
CA MET A 85 15.63 8.69 2.11
C MET A 85 15.94 8.22 3.53
N ILE A 86 16.46 6.99 3.71
CA ILE A 86 16.95 6.52 5.02
C ILE A 86 18.05 7.43 5.55
N GLN A 87 19.00 7.85 4.71
CA GLN A 87 20.08 8.74 5.14
C GLN A 87 19.54 10.10 5.59
N CYS A 88 18.65 10.71 4.80
CA CYS A 88 17.99 11.97 5.15
C CYS A 88 17.16 11.84 6.43
N TYR A 89 16.37 10.77 6.57
CA TYR A 89 15.60 10.47 7.77
C TYR A 89 16.50 10.35 9.00
N ASN A 90 17.55 9.52 8.92
CA ASN A 90 18.47 9.29 10.04
C ASN A 90 19.16 10.59 10.46
N ALA A 91 19.57 11.43 9.52
CA ALA A 91 20.18 12.73 9.82
C ALA A 91 19.22 13.63 10.61
N ILE A 92 17.96 13.74 10.16
CA ILE A 92 16.93 14.53 10.84
C ILE A 92 16.59 13.92 12.21
N ALA A 93 16.42 12.60 12.27
CA ALA A 93 16.13 11.84 13.49
C ALA A 93 17.18 12.05 14.58
N THR A 94 18.47 12.07 14.23
CA THR A 94 19.57 12.33 15.17
C THR A 94 19.66 13.78 15.62
N ALA A 95 19.20 14.72 14.80
CA ALA A 95 19.24 16.16 15.10
C ALA A 95 18.08 16.62 15.99
N LEU A 96 17.06 15.78 16.21
CA LEU A 96 15.93 16.08 17.10
C LEU A 96 16.31 15.92 18.58
N ASN A 97 15.57 16.61 19.44
CA ASN A 97 15.64 16.46 20.89
C ASN A 97 14.26 16.07 21.46
N PRO A 98 14.07 14.84 21.97
CA PRO A 98 15.04 13.74 22.03
C PRO A 98 15.31 13.10 20.64
N PRO A 99 16.48 12.47 20.45
CA PRO A 99 16.80 11.79 19.20
C PRO A 99 15.85 10.61 18.94
N ARG A 100 15.54 10.36 17.67
CA ARG A 100 14.65 9.27 17.23
C ARG A 100 15.44 8.03 16.78
N PRO A 101 14.84 6.82 16.83
CA PRO A 101 15.51 5.60 16.40
C PRO A 101 15.94 5.66 14.93
N SER A 102 17.16 5.21 14.64
CA SER A 102 17.65 5.12 13.26
C SER A 102 17.10 3.89 12.53
N VAL A 103 16.96 3.99 11.22
CA VAL A 103 16.50 2.91 10.35
C VAL A 103 17.65 2.36 9.53
N SER A 104 17.78 1.03 9.48
CA SER A 104 18.71 0.34 8.60
C SER A 104 18.00 -0.24 7.38
N TRP A 105 18.67 -0.18 6.22
CA TRP A 105 18.21 -0.85 5.00
C TRP A 105 17.99 -2.35 5.22
N LYS A 106 18.83 -3.00 6.05
CA LYS A 106 18.70 -4.43 6.36
C LYS A 106 17.37 -4.75 7.03
N ASP A 107 16.91 -3.87 7.91
CA ASP A 107 15.63 -4.05 8.59
C ASP A 107 14.47 -3.82 7.62
N LEU A 108 14.59 -2.86 6.71
CA LEU A 108 13.60 -2.66 5.64
C LEU A 108 13.46 -3.84 4.68
N THR A 109 14.56 -4.53 4.39
CA THR A 109 14.53 -5.69 3.50
C THR A 109 13.88 -6.92 4.11
N LYS A 110 13.82 -7.01 5.45
CA LYS A 110 13.13 -8.10 6.15
C LYS A 110 11.61 -7.95 6.05
N TYR A 111 11.11 -6.74 5.87
CA TYR A 111 9.68 -6.50 5.75
C TYR A 111 9.16 -7.09 4.44
N THR A 112 8.32 -8.10 4.59
CA THR A 112 7.60 -8.75 3.49
C THR A 112 6.17 -8.24 3.39
N PHE A 113 5.63 -7.71 4.49
CA PHE A 113 4.28 -7.19 4.58
C PHE A 113 4.25 -5.76 5.12
N LEU A 114 3.28 -4.96 4.65
CA LEU A 114 3.07 -3.57 5.05
C LEU A 114 2.93 -3.41 6.56
N GLY A 115 2.26 -4.35 7.22
CA GLY A 115 2.08 -4.32 8.66
C GLY A 115 3.36 -4.57 9.46
N GLU A 116 4.41 -5.12 8.87
CA GLU A 116 5.68 -5.32 9.60
C GLU A 116 6.51 -4.04 9.66
N PHE A 117 6.13 -3.01 8.89
CA PHE A 117 6.82 -1.74 8.87
C PHE A 117 6.48 -0.91 10.12
N ASP A 118 7.15 -1.22 11.24
CA ASP A 118 6.94 -0.54 12.53
C ASP A 118 7.38 0.94 12.52
N LEU A 119 7.95 1.44 11.41
CA LEU A 119 8.23 2.88 11.29
C LEU A 119 6.96 3.73 11.19
N LEU A 120 5.88 3.13 10.67
CA LEU A 120 4.52 3.69 10.64
C LEU A 120 4.02 4.07 12.04
N CYS A 121 4.59 3.45 13.08
CA CYS A 121 4.26 3.70 14.47
C CYS A 121 4.67 5.09 14.98
N HIS A 122 5.53 5.81 14.26
CA HIS A 122 5.91 7.19 14.60
C HIS A 122 5.09 8.25 13.82
N SER A 123 4.08 7.82 13.05
CA SER A 123 3.15 8.71 12.35
C SER A 123 2.20 9.42 13.34
N ARG A 124 1.29 10.27 12.84
CA ARG A 124 0.47 11.22 13.63
C ARG A 124 -0.38 10.58 14.75
N THR A 125 -0.60 9.27 14.70
CA THR A 125 -1.30 8.50 15.74
C THR A 125 -0.43 7.32 16.15
N ASP A 126 0.05 7.32 17.39
CA ASP A 126 0.80 6.19 17.93
C ASP A 126 -0.15 5.00 18.13
N VAL A 127 -0.02 3.99 17.26
CA VAL A 127 -0.82 2.76 17.30
C VAL A 127 -0.12 1.61 18.02
N ARG A 128 1.05 1.84 18.64
CA ARG A 128 1.82 0.78 19.33
C ARG A 128 1.07 0.21 20.52
N ASP A 129 0.29 1.06 21.19
CA ASP A 129 -0.52 0.67 22.34
C ASP A 129 -1.82 -0.05 21.91
N CYS A 130 -2.15 -0.04 20.61
CA CYS A 130 -3.29 -0.79 20.11
C CYS A 130 -2.98 -2.28 20.04
N GLU A 131 -3.82 -3.12 20.67
CA GLU A 131 -3.62 -4.57 20.67
C GLU A 131 -3.56 -5.16 19.24
N TRP A 132 -4.35 -4.63 18.32
CA TRP A 132 -4.37 -5.08 16.93
C TRP A 132 -3.07 -4.76 16.16
N SER A 133 -2.17 -3.91 16.66
CA SER A 133 -0.87 -3.64 16.01
C SER A 133 0.19 -4.69 16.37
N ARG A 134 -0.03 -5.50 17.42
CA ARG A 134 0.90 -6.55 17.84
C ARG A 134 0.97 -7.68 16.80
N PRO A 135 2.17 -8.08 16.31
CA PRO A 135 2.30 -9.07 15.23
C PRO A 135 1.55 -10.38 15.48
N ALA A 136 1.64 -10.92 16.70
CA ALA A 136 0.94 -12.16 17.07
C ALA A 136 -0.60 -12.03 16.98
N ILE A 137 -1.15 -10.89 17.40
CA ILE A 137 -2.59 -10.62 17.35
C ILE A 137 -3.05 -10.44 15.90
N ARG A 138 -2.26 -9.74 15.07
CA ARG A 138 -2.53 -9.62 13.63
C ARG A 138 -2.58 -10.97 12.95
N GLU A 139 -1.58 -11.81 13.19
CA GLU A 139 -1.52 -13.13 12.59
C GLU A 139 -2.72 -14.01 13.02
N ALA A 140 -3.06 -14.00 14.31
CA ALA A 140 -4.23 -14.69 14.82
C ALA A 140 -5.54 -14.17 14.19
N THR A 141 -5.68 -12.86 14.06
CA THR A 141 -6.84 -12.19 13.46
C THR A 141 -7.00 -12.57 11.99
N VAL A 142 -5.90 -12.57 11.21
CA VAL A 142 -5.90 -13.01 9.81
C VAL A 142 -6.32 -14.47 9.70
N LYS A 143 -5.79 -15.36 10.54
CA LYS A 143 -6.17 -16.78 10.56
C LYS A 143 -7.66 -16.95 10.90
N PHE A 144 -8.15 -16.24 11.91
CA PHE A 144 -9.55 -16.27 12.32
C PHE A 144 -10.47 -15.85 11.17
N PHE A 145 -10.21 -14.71 10.53
CA PHE A 145 -11.04 -14.24 9.42
C PHE A 145 -10.94 -15.14 8.19
N LYS A 146 -9.77 -15.70 7.88
CA LYS A 146 -9.64 -16.72 6.82
C LYS A 146 -10.53 -17.93 7.09
N LEU A 147 -10.58 -18.40 8.33
CA LEU A 147 -11.45 -19.51 8.73
C LEU A 147 -12.94 -19.16 8.61
N MET A 148 -13.34 -17.96 9.01
CA MET A 148 -14.72 -17.49 8.85
C MET A 148 -15.12 -17.41 7.38
N ARG A 149 -14.27 -16.80 6.53
CA ARG A 149 -14.50 -16.71 5.09
C ARG A 149 -14.50 -18.07 4.41
N ALA A 150 -13.70 -19.03 4.87
CA ALA A 150 -13.72 -20.39 4.35
C ALA A 150 -15.09 -21.07 4.57
N LYS A 151 -15.73 -20.86 5.72
CA LYS A 151 -17.07 -21.39 6.00
C LYS A 151 -18.14 -20.79 5.08
N GLU A 152 -18.06 -19.48 4.84
CA GLU A 152 -18.94 -18.79 3.89
C GLU A 152 -18.71 -19.30 2.46
N GLU A 153 -17.45 -19.46 2.06
CA GLU A 153 -17.08 -19.93 0.73
C GLU A 153 -17.56 -21.37 0.49
N ILE A 154 -17.55 -22.26 1.49
CA ILE A 154 -18.16 -23.60 1.37
C ILE A 154 -19.65 -23.50 1.01
N THR A 155 -20.38 -22.60 1.68
CA THR A 155 -21.81 -22.41 1.43
C THR A 155 -22.05 -21.90 0.01
N ARG A 156 -21.25 -20.91 -0.42
CA ARG A 156 -21.28 -20.36 -1.77
C ARG A 156 -20.95 -21.41 -2.83
N LEU A 157 -19.87 -22.17 -2.64
CA LEU A 157 -19.45 -23.22 -3.56
C LEU A 157 -20.52 -24.31 -3.72
N ASN A 158 -21.23 -24.68 -2.65
CA ASN A 158 -22.34 -25.63 -2.74
C ASN A 158 -23.48 -25.16 -3.67
N ILE A 159 -23.74 -23.85 -3.71
CA ILE A 159 -24.73 -23.25 -4.63
C ILE A 159 -24.15 -23.21 -6.05
N GLU A 160 -22.92 -22.74 -6.20
CA GLU A 160 -22.27 -22.61 -7.50
C GLU A 160 -22.04 -23.96 -8.18
N MET A 161 -21.72 -25.03 -7.45
CA MET A 161 -21.62 -26.38 -8.00
C MET A 161 -22.94 -26.84 -8.62
N ARG A 162 -24.08 -26.54 -7.98
CA ARG A 162 -25.40 -26.88 -8.52
C ARG A 162 -25.72 -26.05 -9.75
N ARG A 163 -25.45 -24.74 -9.70
CA ARG A 163 -25.65 -23.83 -10.83
C ARG A 163 -24.81 -24.25 -12.03
N LEU A 164 -23.53 -24.58 -11.82
CA LEU A 164 -22.64 -25.04 -12.86
C LEU A 164 -23.14 -26.35 -13.49
N ARG A 165 -23.59 -27.31 -12.68
CA ARG A 165 -24.17 -28.56 -13.19
C ARG A 165 -25.42 -28.30 -14.03
N THR A 166 -26.32 -27.43 -13.56
CA THR A 166 -27.51 -27.05 -14.34
C THR A 166 -27.12 -26.34 -15.63
N ALA A 167 -26.18 -25.41 -15.58
CA ALA A 167 -25.71 -24.71 -16.77
C ALA A 167 -25.11 -25.65 -17.82
N ILE A 168 -24.32 -26.65 -17.40
CA ILE A 168 -23.78 -27.67 -18.31
C ILE A 168 -24.91 -28.49 -18.95
N HIS A 169 -25.88 -28.94 -18.15
CA HIS A 169 -26.99 -29.73 -18.68
C HIS A 169 -27.88 -28.92 -19.65
N ASP A 170 -28.21 -27.69 -19.28
CA ASP A 170 -28.98 -26.78 -20.14
C ASP A 170 -28.22 -26.46 -21.43
N GLU A 171 -26.89 -26.36 -21.37
CA GLU A 171 -26.05 -26.15 -22.55
C GLU A 171 -26.03 -27.39 -23.45
N GLU A 172 -25.88 -28.59 -22.90
CA GLU A 172 -25.98 -29.85 -23.65
C GLU A 172 -27.33 -29.99 -24.36
N GLU A 173 -28.44 -29.68 -23.66
CA GLU A 173 -29.77 -29.72 -24.25
C GLU A 173 -29.93 -28.67 -25.36
N ARG A 174 -29.50 -27.43 -25.13
CA ARG A 174 -29.53 -26.37 -26.14
C ARG A 174 -28.71 -26.71 -27.37
N VAL A 175 -27.51 -27.27 -27.19
CA VAL A 175 -26.66 -27.70 -28.30
C VAL A 175 -27.36 -28.82 -29.06
N ALA A 176 -27.91 -29.83 -28.37
CA ALA A 176 -28.65 -30.91 -29.01
C ALA A 176 -29.84 -30.40 -29.84
N THR A 177 -30.67 -29.51 -29.28
CA THR A 177 -31.80 -28.89 -30.01
C THR A 177 -31.32 -28.07 -31.20
N ALA A 178 -30.29 -27.24 -31.02
CA ALA A 178 -29.74 -26.45 -32.12
C ALA A 178 -29.18 -27.33 -33.25
N THR A 179 -28.53 -28.45 -32.91
CA THR A 179 -28.04 -29.41 -33.89
C THR A 179 -29.20 -30.11 -34.62
N THR A 180 -30.31 -30.45 -33.94
CA THR A 180 -31.48 -31.03 -34.62
C THR A 180 -32.15 -30.04 -35.57
N ASP A 181 -32.31 -28.79 -35.17
CA ASP A 181 -32.89 -27.74 -36.02
C ASP A 181 -32.01 -27.42 -37.23
N LEU A 182 -30.68 -27.47 -37.03
CA LEU A 182 -29.71 -27.31 -38.10
C LEU A 182 -29.67 -28.51 -39.04
N LEU A 183 -30.01 -29.73 -38.63
CA LEU A 183 -30.12 -30.86 -39.57
C LEU A 183 -31.20 -30.61 -40.62
N GLU A 184 -32.29 -29.92 -40.25
CA GLU A 184 -33.37 -29.56 -41.18
C GLU A 184 -32.99 -28.37 -42.07
N THR A 185 -32.27 -27.38 -41.52
CA THR A 185 -32.00 -26.11 -42.21
C THR A 185 -30.66 -26.09 -42.97
N ASN A 186 -29.60 -26.69 -42.40
CA ASN A 186 -28.24 -26.73 -42.93
C ASN A 186 -27.44 -27.94 -42.41
N PRO A 187 -27.58 -29.12 -43.05
CA PRO A 187 -27.03 -30.37 -42.53
C PRO A 187 -25.49 -30.43 -42.50
N LEU A 188 -24.80 -29.66 -43.35
CA LEU A 188 -23.33 -29.60 -43.37
C LEU A 188 -22.80 -28.94 -42.09
N LEU A 189 -23.42 -27.84 -41.65
CA LEU A 189 -23.03 -27.16 -40.42
C LEU A 189 -23.36 -28.00 -39.17
N ALA A 190 -24.49 -28.73 -39.20
CA ALA A 190 -24.86 -29.63 -38.13
C ALA A 190 -23.85 -30.79 -37.93
N GLN A 191 -23.21 -31.25 -39.02
CA GLN A 191 -22.23 -32.34 -38.98
C GLN A 191 -20.89 -31.91 -38.34
N GLU A 192 -20.52 -30.63 -38.45
CA GLU A 192 -19.31 -30.06 -37.81
C GLU A 192 -19.48 -29.73 -36.32
N LEU A 193 -20.73 -29.58 -35.85
CA LEU A 193 -21.07 -29.27 -34.46
C LEU A 193 -21.29 -30.53 -33.59
N ARG A 194 -21.13 -31.71 -34.18
CA ARG A 194 -21.39 -33.02 -33.55
C ARG A 194 -20.09 -33.64 -33.02
#